data_AF-A0A2W2BJ10-F1
#
_entry.id   AF-A0A2W2BJ10-F1
#
_cell.length_a   1.000
_cell.length_b   1.000
_cell.length_c   1.000
_cell.angle_alpha   90.00
_cell.angle_beta   90.00
_cell.angle_gamma   90.00
#
_symmetry.space_group_name_H-M   'P 1'
#
loop_
_entity.id
_entity.type
_entity.pdbx_description
1 polymer ?
#
loop_
_entity_poly.entity_id
_entity_poly.type
_entity_poly.pdbx_seq_one_letter_code
_entity_poly.pdbx_strand_id
1 'polypeptide(L)'
;MNRAVPRRLLGAVAMTGAGALALAGAAPAAATDDDPAGLVDLRSVEAAAHSLEVAAGRAGLPVDVVRELVESGRAVVGDGGTLSYTDRFDAPDDHPAGTAPVADVPGDPAGGSKPDAPLTIYLDFDGATLRNTEWNRFYGQDVYELAPVAAAADAGYVYQVWARVAEDYAPFDVNVTTTDPGADALHKTSADDGEYGMTAVVTDTTDIEPAGESSGRAWVGGFGNAF
;
A
#
# COMPACT_ATOMS: atom_id res chain seq x y z
N MET A 1 -21.76 -47.06 -31.66
CA MET A 1 -21.69 -46.62 -30.24
C MET A 1 -21.14 -45.21 -30.22
N ASN A 2 -21.96 -44.21 -29.89
CA ASN A 2 -21.55 -42.86 -29.52
C ASN A 2 -22.77 -42.24 -28.80
N ARG A 3 -22.67 -42.05 -27.47
CA ARG A 3 -23.68 -41.36 -26.66
C ARG A 3 -23.17 -39.95 -26.37
N ALA A 4 -23.95 -38.95 -26.79
CA ALA A 4 -23.76 -37.55 -26.44
C ALA A 4 -24.23 -37.29 -25.00
N VAL A 5 -23.48 -36.50 -24.24
CA VAL A 5 -23.83 -36.00 -22.91
C VAL A 5 -24.08 -34.49 -23.00
N PRO A 6 -25.20 -33.96 -22.46
CA PRO A 6 -25.49 -32.53 -22.48
C PRO A 6 -24.86 -31.77 -21.30
N ARG A 7 -24.38 -30.56 -21.60
CA ARG A 7 -23.92 -29.53 -20.67
C ARG A 7 -25.09 -29.02 -19.80
N ARG A 8 -24.85 -28.79 -18.51
CA ARG A 8 -25.72 -28.00 -17.63
C ARG A 8 -24.94 -26.85 -17.01
N LEU A 9 -25.50 -25.65 -17.17
CA LEU A 9 -25.11 -24.42 -16.49
C LEU A 9 -25.40 -24.54 -14.99
N LEU A 10 -24.51 -24.05 -14.14
CA LEU A 10 -24.81 -23.74 -12.74
C LEU A 10 -24.94 -22.22 -12.61
N GLY A 11 -26.14 -21.79 -12.22
CA GLY A 11 -26.47 -20.40 -11.92
C GLY A 11 -26.16 -20.03 -10.48
N ALA A 12 -25.88 -18.74 -10.29
CA ALA A 12 -25.70 -18.07 -9.02
C ALA A 12 -26.96 -18.15 -8.14
N VAL A 13 -26.76 -18.33 -6.83
CA VAL A 13 -27.79 -18.14 -5.80
C VAL A 13 -27.41 -16.89 -5.01
N ALA A 14 -28.15 -15.81 -5.24
CA ALA A 14 -28.23 -14.67 -4.34
C ALA A 14 -29.27 -15.01 -3.26
N MET A 15 -28.89 -14.94 -1.98
CA MET A 15 -29.85 -15.02 -0.87
C MET A 15 -30.20 -13.61 -0.39
N THR A 16 -31.34 -13.08 -0.86
CA THR A 16 -32.10 -12.06 -0.15
C THR A 16 -33.02 -12.78 0.85
N GLY A 17 -32.68 -12.71 2.14
CA GLY A 17 -33.50 -13.27 3.21
C GLY A 17 -34.55 -12.26 3.69
N ALA A 18 -35.80 -12.46 3.28
CA ALA A 18 -36.98 -11.95 3.98
C ALA A 18 -37.77 -13.15 4.49
N GLY A 19 -37.99 -13.23 5.81
CA GLY A 19 -38.73 -14.33 6.42
C GLY A 19 -39.31 -13.94 7.77
N ALA A 20 -40.55 -13.43 7.75
CA ALA A 20 -41.41 -13.40 8.92
C ALA A 20 -42.10 -14.76 9.06
N LEU A 21 -41.96 -15.41 10.23
CA LEU A 21 -42.82 -16.53 10.64
C LEU A 21 -43.17 -16.37 12.12
N ALA A 22 -44.46 -16.15 12.39
CA ALA A 22 -45.05 -16.16 13.72
C ALA A 22 -45.49 -17.58 14.08
N LEU A 23 -45.10 -18.08 15.25
CA LEU A 23 -45.74 -19.20 15.95
C LEU A 23 -45.68 -18.94 17.46
N ALA A 24 -46.86 -18.86 18.07
CA ALA A 24 -47.06 -18.71 19.50
C ALA A 24 -46.99 -20.08 20.21
N GLY A 25 -46.28 -20.14 21.34
CA GLY A 25 -46.26 -21.28 22.25
C GLY A 25 -45.32 -21.02 23.43
N ALA A 26 -45.87 -20.81 24.62
CA ALA A 26 -45.13 -20.46 25.83
C ALA A 26 -44.58 -21.69 26.58
N ALA A 27 -43.31 -21.62 27.01
CA ALA A 27 -42.69 -22.42 28.08
C ALA A 27 -41.54 -21.60 28.71
N PRO A 28 -41.18 -21.81 29.99
CA PRO A 28 -40.54 -20.79 30.83
C PRO A 28 -39.02 -20.66 30.66
N ALA A 29 -38.51 -19.56 31.20
CA ALA A 29 -37.18 -18.99 31.04
C ALA A 29 -35.99 -19.92 31.32
N ALA A 30 -35.08 -19.98 30.35
CA ALA A 30 -33.64 -19.89 30.57
C ALA A 30 -33.15 -18.80 29.61
N ALA A 31 -32.81 -17.63 30.14
CA ALA A 31 -32.25 -16.54 29.36
C ALA A 31 -30.81 -16.90 28.99
N THR A 32 -30.64 -17.48 27.81
CA THR A 32 -29.43 -17.26 27.01
C THR A 32 -29.83 -16.25 25.94
N ASP A 33 -29.74 -14.96 26.27
CA ASP A 33 -29.61 -13.90 25.26
C ASP A 33 -28.22 -14.10 24.61
N ASP A 34 -28.07 -15.16 23.82
CA ASP A 34 -27.03 -15.23 22.81
C ASP A 34 -27.50 -14.33 21.68
N ASP A 35 -27.28 -13.03 21.82
CA ASP A 35 -27.46 -12.08 20.74
C ASP A 35 -26.36 -12.34 19.69
N PRO A 36 -26.68 -12.92 18.53
CA PRO A 36 -25.69 -13.19 17.50
C PRO A 36 -25.06 -11.90 16.97
N ALA A 37 -25.75 -10.74 17.08
CA ALA A 37 -25.18 -9.46 16.68
C ALA A 37 -24.05 -9.04 17.65
N GLY A 38 -24.24 -9.21 18.96
CA GLY A 38 -23.21 -8.94 19.96
C GLY A 38 -21.99 -9.88 19.84
N LEU A 39 -22.20 -11.15 19.50
CA LEU A 39 -21.11 -12.09 19.26
C LEU A 39 -20.32 -11.80 17.97
N VAL A 40 -20.99 -11.33 16.92
CA VAL A 40 -20.33 -10.91 15.68
C VAL A 40 -19.52 -9.63 15.90
N ASP A 41 -20.05 -8.69 16.68
CA ASP A 41 -19.35 -7.45 17.04
C ASP A 41 -18.09 -7.73 17.87
N LEU A 42 -18.20 -8.54 18.93
CA LEU A 42 -17.04 -8.93 19.75
C LEU A 42 -15.96 -9.67 18.95
N ARG A 43 -16.35 -10.61 18.08
CA ARG A 43 -15.39 -11.30 17.20
C ARG A 43 -14.72 -10.35 16.21
N SER A 44 -15.44 -9.33 15.75
CA SER A 44 -14.90 -8.31 14.86
C SER A 44 -13.91 -7.41 15.59
N VAL A 45 -14.21 -7.04 16.84
CA VAL A 45 -13.31 -6.29 17.72
C VAL A 45 -12.05 -7.11 18.05
N GLU A 46 -12.20 -8.39 18.38
CA GLU A 46 -11.07 -9.30 18.63
C GLU A 46 -10.21 -9.50 17.39
N ALA A 47 -10.83 -9.68 16.21
CA ALA A 47 -10.12 -9.79 14.94
C ALA A 47 -9.35 -8.49 14.60
N ALA A 48 -9.95 -7.33 14.86
CA ALA A 48 -9.29 -6.03 14.68
C ALA A 48 -8.14 -5.82 15.68
N ALA A 49 -8.31 -6.22 16.94
CA ALA A 49 -7.22 -6.17 17.93
C ALA A 49 -6.07 -7.10 17.52
N HIS A 50 -6.39 -8.31 17.06
CA HIS A 50 -5.40 -9.26 16.58
C HIS A 50 -4.66 -8.78 15.33
N SER A 51 -5.35 -8.14 14.38
CA SER A 51 -4.70 -7.60 13.18
C SER A 51 -3.73 -6.45 13.52
N LEU A 52 -4.07 -5.59 14.48
CA LEU A 52 -3.16 -4.56 15.00
C LEU A 52 -1.93 -5.17 15.66
N GLU A 53 -2.09 -6.24 16.45
CA GLU A 53 -0.96 -6.95 17.05
C GLU A 53 -0.04 -7.59 16.01
N VAL A 54 -0.61 -8.22 14.98
CA VAL A 54 0.16 -8.78 13.86
C VAL A 54 0.92 -7.68 13.11
N ALA A 55 0.27 -6.56 12.82
CA ALA A 55 0.88 -5.42 12.16
C ALA A 55 2.02 -4.80 12.99
N ALA A 56 1.81 -4.65 14.30
CA ALA A 56 2.82 -4.19 15.23
C ALA A 56 4.04 -5.11 15.27
N GLY A 57 3.81 -6.42 15.37
CA GLY A 57 4.88 -7.43 15.35
C GLY A 57 5.70 -7.40 14.06
N ARG A 58 5.06 -7.23 12.90
CA ARG A 58 5.75 -7.15 11.60
C ARG A 58 6.49 -5.84 11.40
N ALA A 59 5.91 -4.72 11.84
CA ALA A 59 6.53 -3.41 11.74
C ALA A 59 7.61 -3.16 12.80
N GLY A 60 7.73 -4.03 13.81
CA GLY A 60 8.64 -3.85 14.94
C GLY A 60 8.24 -2.68 15.85
N LEU A 61 6.95 -2.34 15.89
CA LEU A 61 6.41 -1.21 16.64
C LEU A 61 5.59 -1.68 17.86
N PRO A 62 5.45 -0.85 18.90
CA PRO A 62 4.46 -1.09 19.95
C PRO A 62 3.03 -1.04 19.37
N VAL A 63 2.15 -1.93 19.84
CA VAL A 63 0.76 -1.99 19.36
C VAL A 63 0.00 -0.68 19.57
N ASP A 64 0.29 0.04 20.66
CA ASP A 64 -0.36 1.33 20.94
C ASP A 64 0.04 2.41 19.93
N VAL A 65 1.28 2.37 19.41
CA VAL A 65 1.74 3.27 18.35
C VAL A 65 1.02 2.96 17.04
N VAL A 66 0.88 1.66 16.70
CA VAL A 66 0.13 1.25 15.51
C VAL A 66 -1.34 1.68 15.61
N ARG A 67 -1.96 1.49 16.79
CA ARG A 67 -3.33 1.93 17.05
C ARG A 67 -3.46 3.45 16.85
N GLU A 68 -2.57 4.24 17.43
CA GLU A 68 -2.57 5.71 17.28
C GLU A 68 -2.43 6.14 15.81
N LEU A 69 -1.55 5.49 15.05
CA LEU A 69 -1.38 5.77 13.63
C LEU A 69 -2.63 5.45 12.81
N VAL A 70 -3.31 4.33 13.11
CA VAL A 70 -4.56 3.95 12.44
C VAL A 70 -5.70 4.89 12.81
N GLU A 71 -5.85 5.23 14.09
CA GLU A 71 -6.89 6.14 14.58
C GLU A 71 -6.71 7.56 14.03
N SER A 72 -5.47 8.02 13.85
CA SER A 72 -5.15 9.32 13.22
C SER A 72 -5.26 9.30 11.69
N GLY A 73 -5.52 8.15 11.06
CA GLY A 73 -5.58 7.99 9.62
C GLY A 73 -4.21 8.09 8.91
N ARG A 74 -3.11 8.00 9.67
CA ARG A 74 -1.72 8.02 9.16
C ARG A 74 -1.21 6.62 8.80
N ALA A 75 -1.99 5.59 9.12
CA ALA A 75 -1.72 4.24 8.68
C ALA A 75 -3.02 3.45 8.45
N VAL A 76 -2.92 2.41 7.63
CA VAL A 76 -3.97 1.38 7.50
C VAL A 76 -3.35 0.01 7.68
N VAL A 77 -4.13 -0.95 8.18
CA VAL A 77 -3.71 -2.35 8.30
C VAL A 77 -4.44 -3.17 7.25
N GLY A 78 -3.68 -3.82 6.36
CA GLY A 78 -4.24 -4.72 5.37
C GLY A 78 -4.71 -6.03 5.97
N ASP A 79 -5.55 -6.76 5.23
CA ASP A 79 -6.15 -8.04 5.66
C ASP A 79 -5.12 -9.08 6.14
N GLY A 80 -3.91 -9.02 5.59
CA GLY A 80 -2.80 -9.89 5.98
C GLY A 80 -2.10 -9.47 7.28
N GLY A 81 -2.49 -8.37 7.93
CA GLY A 81 -1.77 -7.76 9.06
C GLY A 81 -0.51 -7.00 8.65
N THR A 82 -0.46 -6.49 7.42
CA THR A 82 0.64 -5.63 6.94
C THR A 82 0.24 -4.17 7.18
N LEU A 83 1.15 -3.37 7.74
CA LEU A 83 0.92 -1.95 7.96
C LEU A 83 1.25 -1.17 6.67
N SER A 84 0.43 -0.19 6.31
CA SER A 84 0.75 0.84 5.31
C SER A 84 0.79 2.19 5.98
N TYR A 85 1.79 3.00 5.68
CA TYR A 85 1.85 4.40 6.07
C TYR A 85 1.16 5.27 5.03
N THR A 86 0.42 6.26 5.50
CA THR A 86 -0.18 7.32 4.70
C THR A 86 0.38 8.65 5.18
N ASP A 87 1.21 9.25 4.34
CA ASP A 87 1.68 10.60 4.55
C ASP A 87 0.62 11.59 4.08
N ARG A 88 0.43 12.63 4.89
CA ARG A 88 -0.50 13.73 4.63
C ARG A 88 0.26 15.01 4.89
N PHE A 89 0.85 15.53 3.82
CA PHE A 89 1.47 16.83 3.83
C PHE A 89 0.46 17.89 3.40
N ASP A 90 -0.10 18.61 4.37
CA ASP A 90 -0.83 19.85 4.12
C ASP A 90 0.19 20.97 3.89
N ALA A 91 0.45 21.28 2.62
CA ALA A 91 1.33 22.40 2.27
C ALA A 91 0.72 23.72 2.81
N PRO A 92 1.46 24.51 3.59
CA PRO A 92 1.01 25.84 4.01
C PRO A 92 0.64 26.72 2.81
N ASP A 93 -0.48 27.44 2.89
CA ASP A 93 -1.02 28.30 1.82
C ASP A 93 -0.02 29.34 1.29
N ASP A 94 0.94 29.77 2.11
CA ASP A 94 1.97 30.76 1.79
C ASP A 94 3.37 30.14 1.68
N HIS A 95 3.53 29.09 0.87
CA HIS A 95 4.88 28.72 0.43
C HIS A 95 5.40 29.75 -0.58
N PRO A 96 6.44 30.55 -0.25
CA PRO A 96 7.10 31.31 -1.29
C PRO A 96 7.56 30.33 -2.36
N ALA A 97 7.27 30.64 -3.63
CA ALA A 97 7.83 29.96 -4.79
C ALA A 97 9.35 30.18 -4.82
N GLY A 98 10.05 29.55 -3.88
CA GLY A 98 11.46 29.67 -3.63
C GLY A 98 12.03 28.28 -3.72
N THR A 99 12.79 28.04 -4.79
CA THR A 99 13.70 26.92 -4.89
C THR A 99 14.75 27.09 -3.79
N ALA A 100 14.47 26.53 -2.61
CA ALA A 100 15.51 26.35 -1.61
C ALA A 100 16.71 25.69 -2.31
N PRO A 101 17.94 26.21 -2.12
CA PRO A 101 19.11 25.65 -2.76
C PRO A 101 19.21 24.19 -2.37
N VAL A 102 19.19 23.32 -3.38
CA VAL A 102 19.40 21.89 -3.19
C VAL A 102 20.87 21.70 -2.81
N ALA A 103 21.15 20.82 -1.84
CA ALA A 103 22.53 20.46 -1.52
C ALA A 103 23.25 19.89 -2.76
N ASP A 104 24.57 20.02 -2.80
CA ASP A 104 25.38 19.41 -3.86
C ASP A 104 25.41 17.89 -3.63
N VAL A 105 24.54 17.16 -4.32
CA VAL A 105 24.43 15.71 -4.24
C VAL A 105 25.33 15.07 -5.31
N PRO A 106 26.18 14.08 -4.95
CA PRO A 106 26.97 13.36 -5.93
C PRO A 106 26.10 12.65 -6.98
N GLY A 107 26.56 12.67 -8.23
CA GLY A 107 25.91 11.99 -9.34
C GLY A 107 24.90 12.87 -10.09
N ASP A 108 24.00 12.21 -10.81
CA ASP A 108 22.90 12.85 -11.54
C ASP A 108 21.67 11.92 -11.54
N PRO A 109 20.46 12.44 -11.85
CA PRO A 109 19.23 11.65 -11.82
C PRO A 109 19.30 10.34 -12.61
N ALA A 110 19.91 10.36 -13.80
CA ALA A 110 19.96 9.19 -14.67
C ALA A 110 21.09 8.22 -14.28
N GLY A 111 22.25 8.75 -13.90
CA GLY A 111 23.42 7.98 -13.45
C GLY A 111 23.30 7.43 -12.02
N GLY A 112 22.36 7.97 -11.24
CA GLY A 112 22.14 7.61 -9.85
C GLY A 112 23.08 8.34 -8.88
N SER A 113 22.70 8.37 -7.60
CA SER A 113 23.51 8.98 -6.54
C SER A 113 24.69 8.11 -6.10
N LYS A 114 24.52 6.79 -6.15
CA LYS A 114 25.53 5.77 -5.78
C LYS A 114 25.32 4.49 -6.61
N PRO A 115 25.60 4.49 -7.92
CA PRO A 115 25.26 3.37 -8.82
C PRO A 115 25.84 1.99 -8.44
N ASP A 116 26.91 1.94 -7.65
CA ASP A 116 27.51 0.68 -7.16
C ASP A 116 26.90 0.17 -5.83
N ALA A 117 25.95 0.90 -5.25
CA ALA A 117 25.31 0.50 -4.00
C ALA A 117 24.39 -0.72 -4.22
N PRO A 118 24.35 -1.68 -3.28
CA PRO A 118 23.56 -2.90 -3.43
C PRO A 118 22.06 -2.65 -3.36
N LEU A 119 21.63 -1.57 -2.69
CA LEU A 119 20.23 -1.23 -2.53
C LEU A 119 19.84 -0.08 -3.45
N THR A 120 18.71 -0.17 -4.17
CA THR A 120 18.29 0.87 -5.11
C THR A 120 16.88 1.40 -4.83
N ILE A 121 16.73 2.73 -4.83
CA ILE A 121 15.43 3.42 -4.91
C ILE A 121 15.32 3.98 -6.32
N TYR A 122 14.36 3.45 -7.07
CA TYR A 122 13.98 3.95 -8.38
C TYR A 122 12.83 4.94 -8.22
N LEU A 123 13.06 6.19 -8.60
CA LEU A 123 12.03 7.23 -8.67
C LEU A 123 11.42 7.21 -10.07
N ASP A 124 10.20 6.70 -10.15
CA ASP A 124 9.45 6.57 -11.39
C ASP A 124 8.55 7.78 -11.60
N PHE A 125 8.79 8.53 -12.67
CA PHE A 125 8.01 9.71 -13.05
C PHE A 125 7.06 9.47 -14.24
N ASP A 126 7.13 8.29 -14.85
CA ASP A 126 6.43 7.95 -16.09
C ASP A 126 5.00 7.44 -15.87
N GLY A 127 4.62 7.27 -14.60
CA GLY A 127 3.37 6.65 -14.19
C GLY A 127 3.50 5.12 -14.16
N ALA A 128 2.48 4.45 -13.62
CA ALA A 128 2.56 3.01 -13.40
C ALA A 128 1.20 2.32 -13.47
N THR A 129 1.19 1.09 -13.98
CA THR A 129 0.03 0.19 -13.92
C THR A 129 0.22 -0.79 -12.77
N LEU A 130 -0.58 -0.67 -11.70
CA LEU A 130 -0.50 -1.56 -10.54
C LEU A 130 -1.45 -2.74 -10.71
N ARG A 131 -0.90 -3.96 -10.65
CA ARG A 131 -1.65 -5.23 -10.73
C ARG A 131 -1.03 -6.25 -9.80
N ASN A 132 -1.87 -7.14 -9.26
CA ASN A 132 -1.44 -8.22 -8.35
C ASN A 132 -0.74 -7.77 -7.05
N THR A 133 -0.75 -6.46 -6.76
CA THR A 133 -0.10 -5.87 -5.59
C THR A 133 -0.97 -5.95 -4.33
N GLU A 134 -0.39 -5.64 -3.17
CA GLU A 134 -1.17 -5.46 -1.93
C GLU A 134 -2.20 -4.33 -2.04
N TRP A 135 -1.95 -3.31 -2.87
CA TRP A 135 -2.95 -2.28 -3.16
C TRP A 135 -4.21 -2.86 -3.80
N ASN A 136 -4.04 -3.78 -4.76
CA ASN A 136 -5.15 -4.43 -5.45
C ASN A 136 -5.95 -5.33 -4.50
N ARG A 137 -5.25 -6.09 -3.65
CA ARG A 137 -5.87 -7.00 -2.68
C ARG A 137 -6.64 -6.24 -1.61
N PHE A 138 -6.03 -5.19 -1.05
CA PHE A 138 -6.61 -4.42 0.05
C PHE A 138 -7.87 -3.67 -0.35
N TYR A 139 -7.87 -3.07 -1.55
CA TYR A 139 -9.01 -2.28 -2.02
C TYR A 139 -9.98 -3.07 -2.93
N GLY A 140 -9.65 -4.32 -3.27
CA GLY A 140 -10.53 -5.20 -4.06
C GLY A 140 -10.68 -4.80 -5.53
N GLN A 141 -9.66 -4.18 -6.13
CA GLN A 141 -9.65 -3.76 -7.53
C GLN A 141 -8.48 -4.39 -8.31
N ASP A 142 -8.77 -4.91 -9.50
CA ASP A 142 -7.80 -5.68 -10.30
C ASP A 142 -6.63 -4.85 -10.85
N VAL A 143 -6.90 -3.59 -11.21
CA VAL A 143 -5.93 -2.70 -11.87
C VAL A 143 -6.09 -1.27 -11.37
N TYR A 144 -4.96 -0.63 -11.10
CA TYR A 144 -4.88 0.83 -10.94
C TYR A 144 -3.93 1.40 -11.99
N GLU A 145 -4.26 2.59 -12.51
CA GLU A 145 -3.44 3.32 -13.47
C GLU A 145 -3.05 4.65 -12.84
N LEU A 146 -1.75 4.83 -12.62
CA LEU A 146 -1.15 6.06 -12.13
C LEU A 146 -0.62 6.85 -13.34
N ALA A 147 -1.05 8.10 -13.45
CA ALA A 147 -0.58 8.99 -14.51
C ALA A 147 0.86 9.44 -14.24
N PRO A 148 1.66 9.73 -15.27
CA PRO A 148 2.93 10.42 -15.11
C PRO A 148 2.70 11.78 -14.44
N VAL A 149 3.73 12.30 -13.78
CA VAL A 149 3.71 13.69 -13.29
C VAL A 149 4.02 14.64 -14.45
N ALA A 150 3.13 15.59 -14.73
CA ALA A 150 3.28 16.52 -15.85
C ALA A 150 4.55 17.37 -15.73
N ALA A 151 4.95 17.68 -14.49
CA ALA A 151 6.15 18.46 -14.20
C ALA A 151 7.47 17.72 -14.56
N ALA A 152 7.46 16.39 -14.74
CA ALA A 152 8.66 15.64 -15.14
C ALA A 152 9.16 15.95 -16.56
N ALA A 153 8.38 16.68 -17.37
CA ALA A 153 8.87 17.22 -18.64
C ALA A 153 9.98 18.29 -18.44
N ASP A 154 10.08 18.88 -17.24
CA ASP A 154 11.17 19.78 -16.86
C ASP A 154 12.28 19.00 -16.14
N ALA A 155 13.45 18.91 -16.78
CA ALA A 155 14.63 18.26 -16.19
C ALA A 155 15.09 18.91 -14.87
N GLY A 156 14.81 20.20 -14.68
CA GLY A 156 15.09 20.90 -13.43
C GLY A 156 14.19 20.44 -12.29
N TYR A 157 12.92 20.13 -12.58
CA TYR A 157 11.99 19.54 -11.60
C TYR A 157 12.45 18.14 -11.19
N VAL A 158 12.73 17.27 -12.17
CA VAL A 158 13.22 15.90 -11.92
C VAL A 158 14.50 15.92 -11.08
N TYR A 159 15.46 16.78 -11.44
CA TYR A 159 16.69 16.94 -10.67
C TYR A 159 16.42 17.35 -9.23
N GLN A 160 15.52 18.32 -9.00
CA GLN A 160 15.21 18.82 -7.66
C GLN A 160 14.53 17.79 -6.76
N VAL A 161 13.68 16.93 -7.32
CA VAL A 161 13.06 15.82 -6.58
C VAL A 161 14.11 14.75 -6.29
N TRP A 162 14.85 14.31 -7.31
CA TRP A 162 15.91 13.30 -7.17
C TRP A 162 16.93 13.71 -6.11
N ALA A 163 17.44 14.93 -6.17
CA ALA A 163 18.49 15.38 -5.28
C ALA A 163 18.01 15.49 -3.82
N ARG A 164 16.75 15.86 -3.55
CA ARG A 164 16.21 15.84 -2.18
C ARG A 164 16.16 14.43 -1.60
N VAL A 165 15.66 13.47 -2.39
CA VAL A 165 15.64 12.07 -1.95
C VAL A 165 17.05 11.53 -1.79
N ALA A 166 17.93 11.78 -2.75
CA ALA A 166 19.31 11.34 -2.70
C ALA A 166 20.11 11.95 -1.52
N GLU A 167 19.80 13.19 -1.12
CA GLU A 167 20.35 13.82 0.09
C GLU A 167 19.91 13.08 1.35
N ASP A 168 18.61 12.79 1.49
CA ASP A 168 18.07 12.06 2.66
C ASP A 168 18.66 10.65 2.79
N TYR A 169 18.96 10.00 1.67
CA TYR A 169 19.56 8.67 1.63
C TYR A 169 21.10 8.68 1.60
N ALA A 170 21.75 9.85 1.60
CA ALA A 170 23.21 9.97 1.55
C ALA A 170 23.96 9.24 2.69
N PRO A 171 23.44 9.14 3.93
CA PRO A 171 24.09 8.38 5.01
C PRO A 171 24.11 6.86 4.80
N PHE A 172 23.28 6.32 3.90
CA PHE A 172 23.08 4.89 3.69
C PHE A 172 23.77 4.41 2.42
N ASP A 173 24.06 3.11 2.34
CA ASP A 173 24.61 2.48 1.13
C ASP A 173 23.47 2.13 0.15
N VAL A 174 22.81 3.17 -0.35
CA VAL A 174 21.62 3.11 -1.20
C VAL A 174 21.84 4.01 -2.42
N ASN A 175 21.57 3.47 -3.60
CA ASN A 175 21.48 4.21 -4.86
C ASN A 175 20.10 4.84 -4.99
N VAL A 176 20.03 6.09 -5.42
CA VAL A 176 18.78 6.73 -5.83
C VAL A 176 18.91 7.13 -7.30
N THR A 177 18.02 6.64 -8.16
CA THR A 177 18.07 6.86 -9.61
C THR A 177 16.67 7.12 -10.17
N THR A 178 16.60 7.79 -11.32
CA THR A 178 15.38 7.98 -12.12
C THR A 178 15.40 7.15 -13.40
N THR A 179 16.44 6.33 -13.60
CA THR A 179 16.49 5.36 -14.70
C THR A 179 16.06 4.00 -14.16
N ASP A 180 15.09 3.35 -14.80
CA ASP A 180 14.64 1.99 -14.44
C ASP A 180 15.84 1.02 -14.42
N PRO A 181 16.22 0.50 -13.23
CA PRO A 181 17.35 -0.41 -13.09
C PRO A 181 16.98 -1.86 -13.48
N GLY A 182 15.70 -2.13 -13.76
CA GLY A 182 15.17 -3.45 -14.05
C GLY A 182 14.72 -4.22 -12.80
N ALA A 183 13.85 -5.21 -13.00
CA ALA A 183 13.22 -5.97 -11.92
C ALA A 183 14.23 -6.71 -11.02
N ASP A 184 15.33 -7.22 -11.57
CA ASP A 184 16.34 -7.95 -10.80
C ASP A 184 17.05 -7.06 -9.76
N ALA A 185 17.17 -5.76 -10.03
CA ALA A 185 17.75 -4.79 -9.08
C ALA A 185 16.73 -4.27 -8.06
N LEU A 186 15.44 -4.54 -8.25
CA LEU A 186 14.36 -4.06 -7.39
C LEU A 186 13.76 -5.16 -6.52
N HIS A 187 13.68 -6.39 -7.03
CA HIS A 187 13.01 -7.49 -6.37
C HIS A 187 14.02 -8.40 -5.67
N LYS A 188 13.81 -8.61 -4.37
CA LYS A 188 14.58 -9.58 -3.60
C LYS A 188 14.13 -10.98 -3.98
N THR A 189 14.98 -11.71 -4.68
CA THR A 189 14.66 -13.03 -5.24
C THR A 189 14.93 -14.19 -4.28
N SER A 190 15.76 -13.98 -3.26
CA SER A 190 16.09 -14.98 -2.25
C SER A 190 16.54 -14.35 -0.91
N ALA A 191 16.71 -15.17 0.13
CA ALA A 191 17.21 -14.68 1.41
C ALA A 191 18.66 -14.15 1.33
N ASP A 192 19.47 -14.77 0.47
CA ASP A 192 20.88 -14.41 0.25
C ASP A 192 21.05 -13.31 -0.81
N ASP A 193 19.95 -12.84 -1.39
CA ASP A 193 19.96 -11.76 -2.36
C ASP A 193 20.26 -10.43 -1.65
N GLY A 194 21.44 -9.91 -1.93
CA GLY A 194 21.94 -8.65 -1.39
C GLY A 194 21.59 -7.45 -2.25
N GLU A 195 21.16 -7.66 -3.50
CA GLU A 195 20.92 -6.59 -4.48
C GLU A 195 19.43 -6.49 -4.78
N TYR A 196 18.78 -5.47 -4.22
CA TYR A 196 17.34 -5.29 -4.35
C TYR A 196 16.95 -3.85 -4.03
N GLY A 197 15.69 -3.49 -4.23
CA GLY A 197 15.31 -2.09 -4.24
C GLY A 197 13.83 -1.83 -4.03
N MET A 198 13.39 -0.65 -4.39
CA MET A 198 11.98 -0.33 -4.48
C MET A 198 11.72 0.69 -5.56
N THR A 199 10.51 0.66 -6.10
CA THR A 199 9.97 1.72 -6.95
C THR A 199 9.16 2.68 -6.10
N ALA A 200 9.47 3.97 -6.19
CA ALA A 200 8.63 5.06 -5.71
C ALA A 200 8.04 5.78 -6.93
N VAL A 201 6.74 5.59 -7.16
CA VAL A 201 6.03 6.24 -8.25
C VAL A 201 5.65 7.65 -7.84
N VAL A 202 6.12 8.64 -8.60
CA VAL A 202 5.76 10.06 -8.48
C VAL A 202 4.69 10.35 -9.54
N THR A 203 3.49 10.70 -9.07
CA THR A 203 2.30 10.78 -9.93
C THR A 203 1.42 11.99 -9.58
N ASP A 204 0.74 12.53 -10.59
CA ASP A 204 -0.32 13.54 -10.39
C ASP A 204 -1.68 12.91 -10.03
N THR A 205 -1.78 11.58 -10.09
CA THR A 205 -2.99 10.87 -9.69
C THR A 205 -3.21 10.99 -8.19
N THR A 206 -4.32 11.59 -7.79
CA THR A 206 -4.66 11.91 -6.38
C THR A 206 -6.08 11.51 -6.01
N ASP A 207 -6.79 10.82 -6.91
CA ASP A 207 -8.22 10.53 -6.82
C ASP A 207 -8.55 9.03 -6.79
N ILE A 208 -7.52 8.16 -6.78
CA ILE A 208 -7.69 6.71 -6.63
C ILE A 208 -7.07 6.22 -5.32
N GLU A 209 -7.60 5.16 -4.73
CA GLU A 209 -7.34 4.73 -3.36
C GLU A 209 -5.85 4.53 -2.99
N PRO A 210 -4.97 4.00 -3.88
CA PRO A 210 -3.52 3.94 -3.60
C PRO A 210 -2.82 5.30 -3.41
N ALA A 211 -3.35 6.38 -4.00
CA ALA A 211 -2.74 7.71 -3.99
C ALA A 211 -3.65 8.81 -3.38
N GLY A 212 -4.93 8.49 -3.13
CA GLY A 212 -5.95 9.44 -2.76
C GLY A 212 -5.67 10.11 -1.42
N GLU A 213 -5.97 11.40 -1.28
CA GLU A 213 -5.88 12.12 0.00
C GLU A 213 -4.54 11.91 0.76
N SER A 214 -3.43 11.78 0.02
CA SER A 214 -2.10 11.52 0.57
C SER A 214 -1.00 12.16 -0.27
N SER A 215 0.08 12.59 0.39
CA SER A 215 1.33 13.02 -0.25
C SER A 215 2.27 11.84 -0.53
N GLY A 216 1.96 10.67 0.02
CA GLY A 216 2.64 9.41 -0.27
C GLY A 216 2.06 8.27 0.54
N ARG A 217 2.06 7.05 -0.01
CA ARG A 217 1.70 5.84 0.74
C ARG A 217 2.66 4.69 0.45
N ALA A 218 2.93 3.90 1.48
CA ALA A 218 3.83 2.74 1.35
C ALA A 218 3.47 1.63 2.32
N TRP A 219 3.46 0.39 1.82
CA TRP A 219 3.40 -0.81 2.66
C TRP A 219 4.74 -1.04 3.36
N VAL A 220 4.69 -1.36 4.64
CA VAL A 220 5.85 -1.83 5.41
C VAL A 220 6.36 -3.13 4.80
N GLY A 221 7.67 -3.21 4.58
CA GLY A 221 8.29 -4.35 3.89
C GLY A 221 8.12 -4.31 2.36
N GLY A 222 7.82 -3.14 1.77
CA GLY A 222 7.80 -2.95 0.32
C GLY A 222 9.18 -2.98 -0.34
N PHE A 223 10.26 -2.77 0.43
CA PHE A 223 11.62 -2.82 -0.09
C PHE A 223 12.03 -4.26 -0.42
N GLY A 224 12.41 -4.50 -1.67
CA GLY A 224 12.71 -5.82 -2.23
C GLY A 224 11.47 -6.59 -2.65
N ASN A 225 10.29 -5.98 -2.65
CA ASN A 225 9.06 -6.72 -2.89
C ASN A 225 8.71 -6.81 -4.37
N ALA A 226 8.27 -8.00 -4.79
CA ALA A 226 7.98 -8.34 -6.18
C ALA A 226 6.48 -8.35 -6.53
N PHE A 227 5.62 -7.80 -5.67
CA PHE A 227 4.17 -8.04 -5.69
C PHE A 227 3.53 -8.04 -7.10
#